data_AF-A0A0F9TDT6-F1
#
_entry.id   AF-A0A0F9TDT6-F1
#
_cell.length_a   1.000
_cell.length_b   1.000
_cell.length_c   1.000
_cell.angle_alpha   90.00
_cell.angle_beta   90.00
_cell.angle_gamma   90.00
#
_symmetry.space_group_name_H-M   'P 1'
#
loop_
_entity.id
_entity.type
_entity.pdbx_description
1 polymer ?
#
loop_
_entity_poly.entity_id
_entity_poly.type
_entity_poly.pdbx_seq_one_letter_code
_entity_poly.pdbx_strand_id
1 'polypeptide(L)'
;MSFPKDLIREHPGLGDWNILHAYRGSIAHGMYIPKNDPISIDDKDTMGICVPPKEYFIGTKRFANRGTKEIKRDEWDIVIYEIRKAISLLTKGNPNMLSL
;
A
#
# COMPACT_ATOMS: atom_id res chain seq x y z
N MET A 1 -10.67 -2.24 -7.08
CA MET A 1 -9.35 -2.01 -7.69
C MET A 1 -8.85 -3.32 -8.28
N SER A 2 -8.30 -3.33 -9.49
CA SER A 2 -7.68 -4.54 -10.06
C SER A 2 -6.22 -4.23 -10.38
N PHE A 3 -5.31 -4.65 -9.50
CA PHE A 3 -3.89 -4.63 -9.79
C PHE A 3 -3.54 -5.66 -10.88
N PRO A 4 -2.46 -5.45 -11.66
CA PRO A 4 -1.92 -6.49 -12.53
C PRO A 4 -1.66 -7.79 -11.74
N LYS A 5 -2.06 -8.94 -12.28
CA LYS A 5 -1.98 -10.24 -11.57
C LYS A 5 -0.55 -10.64 -11.21
N ASP A 6 0.38 -10.27 -12.06
CA ASP A 6 1.82 -10.46 -11.85
C ASP A 6 2.34 -9.61 -10.69
N LEU A 7 1.84 -8.37 -10.52
CA LEU A 7 2.19 -7.51 -9.38
C LEU A 7 1.74 -8.12 -8.05
N ILE A 8 0.52 -8.70 -8.02
CA ILE A 8 0.00 -9.40 -6.84
C ILE A 8 0.86 -10.63 -6.52
N ARG A 9 1.27 -11.38 -7.54
CA ARG A 9 2.11 -12.58 -7.38
C ARG A 9 3.49 -12.24 -6.82
N GLU A 10 4.09 -11.15 -7.26
CA GLU A 10 5.39 -10.66 -6.76
C GLU A 10 5.32 -10.09 -5.34
N HIS A 11 4.15 -9.56 -4.96
CA HIS A 11 3.91 -8.92 -3.68
C HIS A 11 2.67 -9.48 -3.00
N PRO A 12 2.79 -10.60 -2.25
CA PRO A 12 1.67 -11.22 -1.53
C PRO A 12 0.94 -10.29 -0.55
N GLY A 13 1.60 -9.20 -0.10
CA GLY A 13 0.99 -8.13 0.69
C GLY A 13 -0.11 -7.33 -0.03
N LEU A 14 -0.22 -7.44 -1.36
CA LEU A 14 -1.33 -6.91 -2.17
C LEU A 14 -2.43 -7.93 -2.45
N GLY A 15 -2.15 -9.22 -2.20
CA GLY A 15 -3.06 -10.34 -2.43
C GLY A 15 -3.58 -10.89 -1.12
N ASP A 16 -3.40 -12.20 -0.91
CA ASP A 16 -4.01 -12.94 0.19
C ASP A 16 -3.66 -12.43 1.61
N TRP A 17 -2.55 -11.72 1.78
CA TRP A 17 -2.18 -11.16 3.07
C TRP A 17 -2.83 -9.81 3.34
N ASN A 18 -3.37 -9.17 2.30
CA ASN A 18 -3.98 -7.85 2.39
C ASN A 18 -5.35 -7.95 3.08
N ILE A 19 -5.54 -7.16 4.14
CA ILE A 19 -6.80 -7.11 4.90
C ILE A 19 -7.54 -5.79 4.71
N LEU A 20 -6.85 -4.77 4.20
CA LEU A 20 -7.41 -3.46 3.91
C LEU A 20 -6.59 -2.82 2.80
N HIS A 21 -7.28 -2.28 1.80
CA HIS A 21 -6.65 -1.56 0.70
C HIS A 21 -7.51 -0.37 0.30
N ALA A 22 -6.93 0.83 0.28
CA ALA A 22 -7.63 2.05 -0.08
C ALA A 22 -6.80 2.91 -1.03
N TYR A 23 -7.51 3.76 -1.77
CA TYR A 23 -6.87 4.82 -2.54
C TYR A 23 -6.32 5.88 -1.59
N ARG A 24 -5.22 6.49 -2.01
CA ARG A 24 -4.61 7.66 -1.38
C ARG A 24 -4.47 8.76 -2.44
N GLY A 25 -4.11 9.96 -2.02
CA GLY A 25 -3.69 11.01 -2.94
C GLY A 25 -4.84 11.60 -3.75
N SER A 26 -4.57 11.94 -5.01
CA SER A 26 -5.50 12.68 -5.87
C SER A 26 -6.84 11.95 -6.06
N ILE A 27 -6.83 10.61 -6.15
CA ILE A 27 -8.05 9.80 -6.26
C ILE A 27 -8.90 9.92 -4.99
N ALA A 28 -8.28 9.82 -3.81
CA ALA A 28 -8.99 9.95 -2.54
C ALA A 28 -9.56 11.36 -2.32
N HIS A 29 -8.89 12.39 -2.86
CA HIS A 29 -9.30 13.78 -2.76
C HIS A 29 -10.17 14.29 -3.92
N GLY A 30 -10.50 13.45 -4.90
CA GLY A 30 -11.30 13.86 -6.07
C GLY A 30 -10.59 14.82 -7.02
N MET A 31 -9.26 14.89 -6.94
CA MET A 31 -8.40 15.74 -7.76
C MET A 31 -7.72 14.98 -8.91
N TYR A 32 -8.09 13.71 -9.11
CA TYR A 32 -7.47 12.85 -10.12
C TYR A 32 -7.79 13.30 -11.54
N ILE A 33 -6.76 13.61 -12.32
CA ILE A 33 -6.85 13.92 -13.73
C ILE A 33 -6.62 12.63 -14.54
N PRO A 34 -7.56 12.20 -15.41
CA PRO A 34 -7.37 11.00 -16.23
C PRO A 34 -6.27 11.17 -17.27
N LYS A 35 -5.53 10.09 -17.56
CA LYS A 35 -4.43 10.04 -18.55
C LYS A 35 -4.77 10.43 -19.99
N ASN A 36 -6.06 10.54 -20.33
CA ASN A 36 -6.48 11.03 -21.64
C ASN A 36 -6.39 12.55 -21.76
N ASP A 37 -6.16 13.26 -20.64
CA ASP A 37 -5.90 14.69 -20.63
C ASP A 37 -4.41 14.97 -20.91
N PRO A 38 -4.07 15.89 -21.83
CA PRO A 38 -2.68 16.23 -22.16
C PRO A 38 -1.85 16.80 -20.98
N ILE A 39 -2.49 17.18 -19.87
CA ILE A 39 -1.82 17.71 -18.66
C ILE A 39 -1.73 16.62 -17.56
N SER A 40 -2.26 15.42 -17.79
CA SER A 40 -2.28 14.36 -16.80
C SER A 40 -0.86 13.86 -16.45
N ILE A 41 -0.45 14.12 -15.22
CA ILE A 41 0.79 13.60 -14.62
C ILE A 41 0.51 12.72 -13.37
N ASP A 42 -0.75 12.39 -13.12
CA ASP A 42 -1.18 11.78 -11.87
C ASP A 42 -0.86 10.28 -11.79
N ASP A 43 -0.18 9.90 -10.71
CA ASP A 43 -0.01 8.53 -10.26
C ASP A 43 -1.24 8.06 -9.45
N LYS A 44 -1.48 6.75 -9.46
CA LYS A 44 -2.48 6.08 -8.62
C LYS A 44 -1.83 5.71 -7.29
N ASP A 45 -1.92 6.62 -6.34
CA ASP A 45 -1.49 6.38 -4.97
C ASP A 45 -2.44 5.41 -4.27
N THR A 46 -1.88 4.38 -3.64
CA THR A 46 -2.67 3.42 -2.85
C THR A 46 -1.94 3.03 -1.58
N MET A 47 -2.71 2.68 -0.55
CA MET A 47 -2.18 2.19 0.71
C MET A 47 -2.91 0.91 1.14
N GLY A 48 -2.13 -0.05 1.62
CA GLY A 48 -2.62 -1.33 2.12
C GLY A 48 -2.11 -1.67 3.52
N ILE A 49 -2.92 -2.44 4.25
CA ILE A 49 -2.51 -3.11 5.48
C ILE A 49 -2.51 -4.61 5.22
N CYS A 50 -1.43 -5.29 5.59
CA CYS A 50 -1.32 -6.73 5.45
C CYS A 50 -1.02 -7.45 6.77
N VAL A 51 -1.44 -8.71 6.84
CA VAL A 51 -1.11 -9.68 7.88
C VAL A 51 -0.35 -10.83 7.22
N PRO A 52 0.99 -10.83 7.27
CA PRO A 52 1.78 -11.93 6.74
C PRO A 52 1.54 -13.25 7.50
N PRO A 53 2.06 -14.39 7.01
CA PRO A 53 2.03 -15.66 7.74
C PRO A 53 2.80 -15.62 9.07
N LYS A 54 2.52 -16.59 9.95
CA LYS A 54 3.09 -16.68 11.31
C LYS A 54 4.61 -16.62 11.37
N GLU A 55 5.31 -17.08 10.33
CA GLU A 55 6.78 -17.10 10.26
C GLU A 55 7.39 -15.70 10.22
N TYR A 56 6.61 -14.66 9.89
CA TYR A 56 7.03 -13.25 9.92
C TYR A 56 6.82 -12.59 11.30
N PHE A 57 6.09 -13.26 12.18
CA PHE A 57 5.89 -12.84 13.57
C PHE A 57 6.80 -13.61 14.52
N ILE A 58 7.03 -14.89 14.23
CA ILE A 58 7.83 -15.82 15.03
C ILE A 58 9.01 -16.28 14.17
N GLY A 59 10.22 -15.90 14.58
CA GLY A 59 11.46 -16.27 13.90
C GLY A 59 12.25 -15.05 13.40
N THR A 60 13.08 -15.26 12.37
CA THR A 60 13.99 -14.24 11.83
C THR A 60 13.47 -13.52 10.60
N LYS A 61 12.38 -14.02 9.98
CA LYS A 61 11.78 -13.35 8.82
C LYS A 61 11.16 -12.03 9.26
N ARG A 62 11.28 -11.01 8.39
CA ARG A 62 10.69 -9.69 8.59
C ARG A 62 9.96 -9.28 7.33
N PHE A 63 8.82 -8.63 7.50
CA PHE A 63 8.11 -8.07 6.36
C PHE A 63 8.82 -6.80 5.90
N ALA A 64 9.45 -6.89 4.73
CA ALA A 64 10.15 -5.78 4.06
C ALA A 64 11.07 -5.00 5.02
N ASN A 65 11.21 -3.68 4.80
CA ASN A 65 12.04 -2.84 5.66
C ASN A 65 11.20 -2.28 6.80
N ARG A 66 11.45 -2.77 8.03
CA ARG A 66 10.76 -2.31 9.26
C ARG A 66 9.22 -2.33 9.16
N GLY A 67 8.66 -3.33 8.48
CA GLY A 67 7.21 -3.49 8.32
C GLY A 67 6.57 -2.61 7.26
N THR A 68 7.36 -1.92 6.43
CA THR A 68 6.88 -1.11 5.31
C THR A 68 7.42 -1.66 4.00
N LYS A 69 6.54 -1.81 3.01
CA LYS A 69 6.88 -2.14 1.63
C LYS A 69 6.35 -1.05 0.71
N GLU A 70 7.24 -0.44 -0.05
CA GLU A 70 6.90 0.52 -1.11
C GLU A 70 7.10 -0.16 -2.46
N ILE A 71 6.16 0.05 -3.38
CA ILE A 71 6.12 -0.54 -4.71
C ILE A 71 5.76 0.57 -5.69
N LYS A 72 6.68 0.87 -6.60
CA LYS A 72 6.44 1.80 -7.71
C LYS A 72 6.46 1.01 -9.00
N ARG A 73 5.35 1.01 -9.74
CA ARG A 73 5.26 0.32 -11.03
C ARG A 73 4.28 1.02 -11.96
N ASP A 74 4.78 1.43 -13.12
CA ASP A 74 4.03 2.15 -14.13
C ASP A 74 3.35 3.40 -13.52
N GLU A 75 2.04 3.32 -13.30
CA GLU A 75 1.22 4.38 -12.72
C GLU A 75 0.87 4.16 -11.26
N TRP A 76 1.35 3.09 -10.64
CA TRP A 76 1.00 2.73 -9.28
C TRP A 76 2.12 3.11 -8.31
N ASP A 77 1.79 3.96 -7.33
CA ASP A 77 2.60 4.18 -6.14
C ASP A 77 1.88 3.53 -4.94
N ILE A 78 2.40 2.40 -4.48
CA ILE A 78 1.74 1.56 -3.49
C ILE A 78 2.57 1.45 -2.22
N VAL A 79 1.94 1.75 -1.09
CA VAL A 79 2.54 1.57 0.24
C VAL A 79 1.78 0.50 1.00
N ILE A 80 2.48 -0.54 1.46
CA ILE A 80 1.91 -1.61 2.28
C ILE A 80 2.57 -1.59 3.65
N TYR A 81 1.75 -1.48 4.68
CA TYR A 81 2.18 -1.65 6.06
C TYR A 81 1.79 -3.03 6.59
N GLU A 82 2.73 -3.69 7.24
CA GLU A 82 2.41 -4.81 8.11
C GLU A 82 1.60 -4.31 9.31
N ILE A 83 0.69 -5.13 9.82
CA ILE A 83 -0.29 -4.72 10.84
C ILE A 83 0.34 -4.09 12.10
N ARG A 84 1.45 -4.62 12.65
CA ARG A 84 2.11 -4.01 13.82
C ARG A 84 2.70 -2.65 13.47
N LYS A 85 3.27 -2.51 12.28
CA LYS A 85 3.75 -1.21 11.77
C LYS A 85 2.60 -0.21 11.63
N ALA A 86 1.47 -0.62 11.03
CA ALA A 86 0.29 0.21 10.87
C ALA A 86 -0.24 0.72 12.22
N ILE A 87 -0.43 -0.18 13.19
CA ILE A 87 -0.87 0.16 14.55
C ILE A 87 0.14 1.09 15.24
N SER A 88 1.44 0.82 15.13
CA SER A 88 2.48 1.66 15.73
C SER A 88 2.51 3.08 15.14
N LEU A 89 2.17 3.24 13.86
CA LEU A 89 2.06 4.55 13.22
C LEU A 89 0.78 5.27 13.65
N LEU A 90 -0.35 4.55 13.76
CA LEU A 90 -1.63 5.08 14.24
C LEU A 90 -1.52 5.60 15.68
N THR A 91 -0.88 4.86 16.59
CA THR A 91 -0.70 5.30 17.99
C THR A 91 0.17 6.53 18.13
N LYS A 92 0.96 6.86 17.10
CA LYS A 92 1.77 8.09 17.03
C LYS A 92 1.07 9.23 16.29
N GLY A 93 -0.19 9.04 15.88
CA GLY A 93 -0.92 10.02 15.07
C GLY A 93 -0.24 10.31 13.74
N ASN A 94 0.39 9.31 13.12
CA ASN A 94 1.12 9.53 11.87
C ASN A 94 0.13 9.94 10.75
N PRO A 95 0.31 11.10 10.10
CA PRO A 95 -0.64 11.62 9.12
C PRO A 95 -0.82 10.69 7.92
N ASN A 96 0.21 9.91 7.54
CA ASN A 96 0.09 8.95 6.44
C ASN A 96 -0.91 7.83 6.75
N MET A 97 -1.04 7.44 8.02
CA MET A 97 -2.00 6.41 8.44
C MET A 97 -3.39 6.97 8.73
N LEU A 98 -3.49 8.24 9.15
CA LEU A 98 -4.77 8.89 9.42
C LEU A 98 -5.55 9.20 8.14
N SER A 99 -4.89 9.26 6.99
CA SER A 99 -5.52 9.47 5.69
C SER A 99 -6.08 8.19 5.06
N LEU A 100 -5.98 7.04 5.74
CA LEU A 100 -6.47 5.75 5.25
C LEU A 100 -7.94 5.53 5.63
#